data_AF-A0A3N5MUA5-F1
#
_entry.id   AF-A0A3N5MUA5-F1
#
_cell.length_a   1.000
_cell.length_b   1.000
_cell.length_c   1.000
_cell.angle_alpha   90.00
_cell.angle_beta   90.00
_cell.angle_gamma   90.00
#
_symmetry.space_group_name_H-M   'P 1'
#
loop_
_entity.id
_entity.type
_entity.pdbx_description
1 polymer ?
#
loop_
_entity_poly.entity_id
_entity_poly.type
_entity_poly.pdbx_seq_one_letter_code
_entity_poly.pdbx_strand_id
1 'polypeptide(L)'
;MMTTKLAVAALVVGVMGLSALYSWIARPQNSTAAFICPEAQPQTTRMAIEETAADVARASAALSGPEQENAISVIAAELKRRHPQADSAEIANYLLTAYCPLVKVQSGLSDQEKRDRMDRFSTQVYSIVH
;
A
#
# COMPACT_ATOMS: atom_id res chain seq x y z
N MET A 1 24.15 -43.33 -51.38
CA MET A 1 24.23 -42.02 -52.08
C MET A 1 23.79 -40.94 -51.11
N MET A 2 24.39 -39.77 -50.91
CA MET A 2 25.71 -39.19 -51.21
C MET A 2 25.66 -37.83 -50.45
N THR A 3 26.63 -37.59 -49.57
CA THR A 3 27.13 -36.31 -49.02
C THR A 3 26.87 -35.09 -49.93
N THR A 4 26.67 -33.82 -49.54
CA THR A 4 27.26 -32.89 -48.54
C THR A 4 26.62 -31.51 -48.84
N LYS A 5 26.57 -30.51 -47.95
CA LYS A 5 27.62 -29.48 -47.80
C LYS A 5 27.32 -28.58 -46.59
N LEU A 6 28.29 -28.47 -45.69
CA LEU A 6 28.48 -27.31 -44.82
C LEU A 6 28.97 -26.13 -45.68
N ALA A 7 28.44 -24.93 -45.43
CA ALA A 7 29.11 -23.69 -45.77
C ALA A 7 28.94 -22.72 -44.59
N VAL A 8 30.05 -22.51 -43.89
CA VAL A 8 30.28 -21.45 -42.92
C VAL A 8 30.27 -20.12 -43.68
N ALA A 9 29.46 -19.17 -43.23
CA ALA A 9 29.65 -17.76 -43.57
C ALA A 9 29.24 -16.92 -42.35
N ALA A 10 30.21 -16.71 -41.46
CA ALA A 10 30.17 -15.58 -40.55
C ALA A 10 30.27 -14.29 -41.39
N LEU A 11 29.19 -13.54 -41.48
CA LEU A 11 29.22 -12.13 -41.86
C LEU A 11 28.70 -11.33 -40.67
N VAL A 12 29.66 -10.82 -39.91
CA VAL A 12 29.47 -9.68 -39.02
C VAL A 12 29.04 -8.50 -39.89
N VAL A 13 27.95 -7.83 -39.51
CA VAL A 13 27.72 -6.37 -39.52
C VAL A 13 26.21 -6.11 -39.49
N GLY A 14 25.76 -5.64 -38.34
CA GLY A 14 24.70 -4.65 -38.19
C GLY A 14 23.34 -4.91 -38.83
N VAL A 15 22.40 -5.42 -38.02
CA VAL A 15 21.01 -4.96 -38.09
C VAL A 15 20.50 -4.78 -36.67
N MET A 16 20.53 -3.54 -36.18
CA MET A 16 19.59 -3.06 -35.16
C MET A 16 18.19 -3.21 -35.75
N GLY A 17 17.43 -4.21 -35.30
CA GLY A 17 16.07 -4.38 -35.78
C GLY A 17 15.42 -5.66 -35.27
N LEU A 18 14.43 -5.47 -34.39
CA LEU A 18 13.31 -6.40 -34.14
C LEU A 18 13.58 -7.65 -33.28
N SER A 19 13.99 -7.43 -32.03
CA SER A 19 13.66 -8.35 -30.92
C SER A 19 12.82 -7.60 -29.87
N ALA A 20 11.65 -7.12 -30.29
CA ALA A 20 10.64 -6.48 -29.44
C ALA A 20 9.56 -7.48 -28.97
N LEU A 21 9.94 -8.74 -28.72
CA LEU A 21 9.06 -9.75 -28.16
C LEU A 21 9.84 -10.51 -27.08
N TYR A 22 9.25 -10.62 -25.90
CA TYR A 22 9.74 -11.30 -24.70
C TYR A 22 10.77 -10.55 -23.83
N SER A 23 10.28 -9.62 -23.02
CA SER A 23 10.76 -9.46 -21.64
C SER A 23 9.69 -8.77 -20.76
N TRP A 24 8.58 -9.46 -20.53
CA TRP A 24 7.72 -9.22 -19.36
C TRP A 24 8.40 -9.83 -18.12
N ILE A 25 9.61 -9.38 -17.81
CA ILE A 25 10.20 -9.69 -16.50
C ILE A 25 9.54 -8.70 -15.55
N ALA A 26 8.42 -9.10 -14.95
CA ALA A 26 7.90 -8.44 -13.77
C ALA A 26 9.02 -8.46 -12.73
N ARG A 27 9.71 -7.32 -12.54
CA ARG A 27 10.73 -7.19 -11.51
C ARG A 27 10.01 -7.38 -10.17
N PRO A 28 10.39 -8.37 -9.34
CA PRO A 28 9.86 -8.46 -8.00
C PRO A 28 10.21 -7.16 -7.28
N GLN A 29 9.20 -6.39 -6.89
CA GLN A 29 9.36 -5.16 -6.11
C GLN A 29 9.69 -5.53 -4.66
N ASN A 30 10.84 -6.18 -4.45
CA ASN A 30 11.42 -6.26 -3.12
C ASN A 30 11.99 -4.88 -2.81
N SER A 31 11.12 -3.96 -2.39
CA SER A 31 11.53 -2.67 -1.85
C SER A 31 12.31 -2.93 -0.56
N THR A 32 13.63 -2.81 -0.60
CA THR A 32 14.50 -2.78 0.59
C THR A 32 14.36 -1.47 1.38
N ALA A 33 13.43 -0.61 1.00
CA ALA A 33 13.12 0.61 1.73
C ALA A 33 12.46 0.27 3.07
N ALA A 34 12.92 0.98 4.11
CA ALA A 34 12.34 0.92 5.45
C ALA A 34 10.84 1.20 5.42
N PHE A 35 10.08 0.52 6.27
CA PHE A 35 8.66 0.82 6.44
C PHE A 35 8.49 2.17 7.16
N ILE A 36 7.80 3.10 6.50
CA ILE A 36 7.52 4.45 7.01
C ILE A 36 6.01 4.64 7.09
N CYS A 37 5.55 5.20 8.21
CA CYS A 37 4.15 5.58 8.37
C CYS A 37 3.87 6.95 7.75
N PRO A 38 2.68 7.14 7.15
CA PRO A 38 2.26 8.47 6.76
C PRO A 38 2.24 9.37 7.99
N GLU A 39 2.67 10.62 7.82
CA GLU A 39 2.51 11.64 8.84
C GLU A 39 1.03 12.04 8.92
N ALA A 40 0.58 12.43 10.12
CA ALA A 40 -0.77 12.96 10.28
C ALA A 40 -0.95 14.16 9.34
N GLN A 41 -2.05 14.19 8.61
CA GLN A 41 -2.22 15.18 7.56
C GLN A 41 -2.49 16.56 8.18
N PRO A 42 -1.77 17.62 7.77
CA PRO A 42 -2.01 18.97 8.29
C PRO A 42 -3.37 19.49 7.83
N GLN A 43 -3.99 20.33 8.64
CA GLN A 43 -5.23 21.02 8.29
C GLN A 43 -5.05 21.79 6.98
N THR A 44 -5.80 21.40 5.95
CA THR A 44 -5.99 22.22 4.76
C THR A 44 -7.47 22.54 4.64
N THR A 45 -7.82 23.63 3.96
CA THR A 45 -9.21 24.01 3.66
C THR A 45 -10.00 22.95 2.87
N ARG A 46 -9.33 21.86 2.47
CA ARG A 46 -9.90 20.72 1.73
C ARG A 46 -10.21 19.52 2.63
N MET A 47 -9.85 19.54 3.92
CA MET A 47 -10.10 18.42 4.83
C MET A 47 -11.10 18.78 5.94
N ALA A 48 -12.11 17.93 6.11
CA ALA A 48 -13.16 17.98 7.11
C ALA A 48 -12.73 17.47 8.49
N ILE A 49 -11.78 16.52 8.54
CA ILE A 49 -11.34 15.85 9.78
C ILE A 49 -10.00 16.44 10.24
N GLU A 50 -9.93 16.85 11.50
CA GLU A 50 -8.69 17.24 12.17
C GLU A 50 -8.08 16.03 12.89
N GLU A 51 -6.88 15.61 12.46
CA GLU A 51 -6.14 14.52 13.08
C GLU A 51 -5.32 15.02 14.28
N THR A 52 -5.94 15.08 15.47
CA THR A 52 -5.17 15.34 16.69
C THR A 52 -4.42 14.09 17.13
N ALA A 53 -3.21 14.24 17.67
CA ALA A 53 -2.43 13.09 18.16
C ALA A 53 -3.18 12.25 19.22
N ALA A 54 -3.99 12.90 20.06
CA ALA A 54 -4.82 12.21 21.05
C ALA A 54 -5.95 11.40 20.42
N ASP A 55 -6.61 11.94 19.40
CA ASP A 55 -7.70 11.27 18.68
C ASP A 55 -7.16 10.06 17.90
N VAL A 56 -6.02 10.23 17.23
CA VAL A 56 -5.30 9.15 16.53
C VAL A 56 -4.90 8.06 17.52
N ALA A 57 -4.33 8.40 18.67
CA ALA A 57 -3.93 7.40 19.68
C ALA A 57 -5.12 6.61 20.26
N ARG A 58 -6.28 7.26 20.47
CA ARG A 58 -7.50 6.55 20.89
C ARG A 58 -7.99 5.57 19.83
N ALA A 59 -7.97 6.00 18.56
CA ALA A 59 -8.30 5.12 17.45
C ALA A 59 -7.31 3.95 17.32
N SER A 60 -6.00 4.20 17.44
CA SER A 60 -4.97 3.15 17.46
C SER A 60 -5.24 2.11 18.55
N ALA A 61 -5.60 2.54 19.76
CA ALA A 61 -5.91 1.63 20.86
C ALA A 61 -7.10 0.70 20.50
N ALA A 62 -8.18 1.27 19.97
CA ALA A 62 -9.35 0.49 19.53
C ALA A 62 -9.01 -0.49 18.39
N LEU A 63 -8.19 -0.07 17.43
CA LEU A 63 -7.78 -0.88 16.27
C LEU A 63 -6.79 -2.01 16.63
N SER A 64 -6.20 -2.01 17.83
CA SER A 64 -5.29 -3.06 18.29
C SER A 64 -6.00 -4.30 18.84
N GLY A 65 -7.32 -4.22 19.09
CA GLY A 65 -8.11 -5.29 19.69
C GLY A 65 -8.51 -6.40 18.70
N PRO A 66 -9.04 -7.53 19.21
CA PRO A 66 -9.49 -8.65 18.38
C PRO A 66 -10.70 -8.33 17.50
N GLU A 67 -11.48 -7.30 17.84
CA GLU A 67 -12.66 -6.86 17.09
C GLU A 67 -12.35 -5.70 16.12
N GLN A 68 -11.20 -5.75 15.44
CA GLN A 68 -10.71 -4.66 14.58
C GLN A 68 -11.75 -4.20 13.54
N GLU A 69 -12.48 -5.12 12.91
CA GLU A 69 -13.51 -4.78 11.91
C GLU A 69 -14.68 -3.98 12.49
N ASN A 70 -15.13 -4.36 13.69
CA ASN A 70 -16.15 -3.62 14.42
C ASN A 70 -15.63 -2.24 14.81
N ALA A 71 -14.37 -2.16 15.29
CA ALA A 71 -13.73 -0.90 15.62
C ALA A 71 -13.63 0.05 14.41
N ILE A 72 -13.29 -0.45 13.21
CA ILE A 72 -13.28 0.34 11.98
C ILE A 72 -14.66 0.97 11.74
N SER A 73 -15.72 0.14 11.80
CA SER A 73 -17.10 0.58 11.56
C SER A 73 -17.56 1.64 12.56
N VAL A 74 -17.29 1.42 13.85
CA VAL A 74 -17.65 2.35 14.94
C VAL A 74 -16.91 3.69 14.79
N ILE A 75 -15.61 3.65 14.53
CA ILE A 75 -14.79 4.87 14.35
C ILE A 75 -15.25 5.63 13.10
N ALA A 76 -15.48 4.94 11.98
CA ALA A 76 -15.96 5.56 10.75
C ALA A 76 -17.31 6.26 10.94
N ALA A 77 -18.26 5.60 11.59
CA ALA A 77 -19.57 6.18 11.90
C ALA A 77 -19.45 7.42 12.81
N GLU A 78 -18.59 7.35 13.83
CA GLU A 78 -18.36 8.46 14.74
C GLU A 78 -17.69 9.66 14.06
N LEU A 79 -16.71 9.40 13.18
CA LEU A 79 -16.08 10.44 12.36
C LEU A 79 -17.09 11.09 11.43
N LYS A 80 -17.91 10.30 10.72
CA LYS A 80 -18.93 10.85 9.83
C LYS A 80 -19.99 11.67 10.58
N ARG A 81 -20.33 11.27 11.80
CA ARG A 81 -21.27 12.00 12.67
C ARG A 81 -20.71 13.34 13.13
N ARG A 82 -19.43 13.40 13.52
CA ARG A 82 -18.75 14.63 13.96
C ARG A 82 -18.35 15.54 12.80
N HIS A 83 -18.07 14.96 11.64
CA HIS A 83 -17.63 15.63 10.42
C HIS A 83 -18.54 15.24 9.24
N PRO A 84 -19.79 15.73 9.16
CA PRO A 84 -20.74 15.33 8.11
C PRO A 84 -20.24 15.56 6.69
N GLN A 85 -19.38 16.56 6.51
CA GLN A 85 -18.76 16.92 5.24
C GLN A 85 -17.54 16.07 4.87
N ALA A 86 -17.05 15.20 5.76
CA ALA A 86 -15.94 14.29 5.47
C ALA A 86 -16.35 13.24 4.44
N ASP A 87 -15.53 13.06 3.40
CA ASP A 87 -15.72 11.97 2.46
C ASP A 87 -15.11 10.65 2.97
N SER A 88 -15.39 9.54 2.28
CA SER A 88 -14.89 8.23 2.65
C SER A 88 -13.37 8.13 2.57
N ALA A 89 -12.71 8.90 1.71
CA ALA A 89 -11.25 8.89 1.58
C ALA A 89 -10.59 9.59 2.78
N GLU A 90 -11.19 10.65 3.30
CA GLU A 90 -10.73 11.31 4.53
C GLU A 90 -10.86 10.39 5.75
N ILE A 91 -12.00 9.69 5.87
CA ILE A 91 -12.20 8.69 6.93
C ILE A 91 -11.18 7.55 6.81
N ALA A 92 -10.93 7.07 5.59
CA ALA A 92 -9.93 6.03 5.34
C ALA A 92 -8.52 6.50 5.72
N ASN A 93 -8.13 7.72 5.33
CA ASN A 93 -6.84 8.30 5.68
C ASN A 93 -6.65 8.37 7.20
N TYR A 94 -7.67 8.84 7.93
CA TYR A 94 -7.65 8.86 9.39
C TYR A 94 -7.37 7.47 10.00
N LEU A 95 -8.09 6.45 9.52
CA LEU A 95 -7.93 5.07 10.00
C LEU A 95 -6.54 4.50 9.68
N LEU A 96 -5.98 4.81 8.50
CA LEU A 96 -4.63 4.40 8.11
C LEU A 96 -3.56 5.07 8.96
N THR A 97 -3.70 6.38 9.21
CA THR A 97 -2.83 7.14 10.13
C THR A 97 -2.84 6.54 11.53
N ALA A 98 -4.02 6.17 12.04
CA ALA A 98 -4.17 5.55 13.35
C ALA A 98 -3.62 4.12 13.43
N TYR A 99 -3.74 3.32 12.37
CA TYR A 99 -3.28 1.93 12.40
C TYR A 99 -1.76 1.78 12.20
N CYS A 100 -1.16 2.62 11.36
CA CYS A 100 0.23 2.44 10.95
C CYS A 100 1.24 2.34 12.11
N PRO A 101 1.17 3.16 13.18
CA PRO A 101 2.08 3.05 14.32
C PRO A 101 2.08 1.66 14.95
N LEU A 102 0.93 0.96 14.98
CA LEU A 102 0.82 -0.40 15.51
C LEU A 102 1.60 -1.40 14.65
N VAL A 103 1.67 -1.19 13.34
CA VAL A 103 2.44 -2.01 12.40
C VAL A 103 3.92 -1.67 12.49
N LYS A 104 4.27 -0.38 12.57
CA LYS A 104 5.65 0.12 12.61
C LYS A 104 6.45 -0.50 13.75
N VAL A 105 5.87 -0.60 14.94
CA VAL A 105 6.54 -1.10 16.16
C VAL A 105 6.68 -2.62 16.24
N GLN A 106 6.09 -3.38 15.31
CA GLN A 106 6.22 -4.84 15.28
C GLN A 106 7.64 -5.23 14.84
N SER A 107 8.48 -5.59 15.81
CA SER A 107 9.88 -5.98 15.59
C SER A 107 10.05 -7.35 14.93
N GLY A 108 9.02 -8.21 15.00
CA GLY A 108 9.02 -9.54 14.40
C GLY A 108 8.68 -9.58 12.91
N LEU A 109 8.41 -8.43 12.29
CA LEU A 109 8.04 -8.33 10.88
C LEU A 109 9.12 -7.58 10.09
N SER A 110 9.46 -8.11 8.92
CA SER A 110 10.20 -7.39 7.87
C SER A 110 9.40 -6.19 7.36
N ASP A 111 10.07 -5.24 6.72
CA ASP A 111 9.40 -4.08 6.12
C ASP A 111 8.37 -4.49 5.05
N GLN A 112 8.60 -5.61 4.35
CA GLN A 112 7.64 -6.15 3.40
C GLN A 112 6.39 -6.67 4.11
N GLU A 113 6.55 -7.45 5.18
CA GLU A 113 5.40 -7.96 5.95
C GLU A 113 4.59 -6.82 6.60
N LYS A 114 5.25 -5.73 7.00
CA LYS A 114 4.60 -4.50 7.47
C LYS A 114 3.78 -3.84 6.37
N ARG A 115 4.32 -3.73 5.15
CA ARG A 115 3.57 -3.24 3.98
C ARG A 115 2.37 -4.12 3.67
N ASP A 116 2.55 -5.44 3.60
CA ASP A 116 1.46 -6.37 3.33
C ASP A 116 0.36 -6.30 4.41
N ARG A 117 0.76 -6.07 5.67
CA ARG A 117 -0.19 -5.85 6.77
C ARG A 117 -0.96 -4.54 6.63
N MET A 118 -0.31 -3.45 6.21
CA MET A 118 -0.99 -2.19 5.90
C MET A 118 -1.92 -2.31 4.69
N ASP A 119 -1.53 -3.06 3.65
CA ASP A 119 -2.32 -3.25 2.44
C ASP A 119 -3.62 -4.04 2.73
N ARG A 120 -3.53 -5.11 3.52
CA ARG A 120 -4.70 -5.84 4.00
C ARG A 120 -5.65 -4.95 4.82
N PHE A 121 -5.10 -4.16 5.73
CA PHE A 121 -5.89 -3.24 6.54
C PHE A 121 -6.55 -2.15 5.68
N SER A 122 -5.83 -1.59 4.71
CA SER A 122 -6.36 -0.61 3.74
C SER A 122 -7.55 -1.18 2.97
N THR A 123 -7.40 -2.41 2.45
CA THR A 123 -8.49 -3.11 1.75
C THR A 123 -9.73 -3.27 2.64
N GLN A 124 -9.54 -3.68 3.89
CA GLN A 124 -10.62 -3.82 4.85
C GLN A 124 -11.31 -2.48 5.15
N VAL A 125 -10.53 -1.42 5.38
CA VAL A 125 -11.06 -0.06 5.59
C VAL A 125 -11.92 0.36 4.39
N TYR A 126 -11.38 0.30 3.17
CA TYR A 126 -12.12 0.71 1.98
C TYR A 126 -13.38 -0.13 1.72
N SER A 127 -13.39 -1.42 2.10
CA SER A 127 -14.61 -2.23 2.02
C SER A 127 -15.70 -1.85 3.02
N ILE A 128 -15.34 -1.18 4.12
CA ILE A 128 -16.27 -0.79 5.20
C ILE A 128 -16.75 0.65 5.05
N VAL A 129 -15.89 1.55 4.57
CA VAL A 129 -16.18 3.01 4.54
C VAL A 129 -16.71 3.52 3.19
N HIS A 130 -16.72 2.68 2.16
CA HIS A 130 -17.28 2.98 0.83
C HIS A 130 -18.78 2.68 0.80
#